data_AF-A0AAP8QFR0-F1
#
_entry.id   AF-A0AAP8QFR0-F1
#
_cell.length_a   1.000
_cell.length_b   1.000
_cell.length_c   1.000
_cell.angle_alpha   90.00
_cell.angle_beta   90.00
_cell.angle_gamma   90.00
#
_symmetry.space_group_name_H-M   'P 1'
#
loop_
_entity.id
_entity.type
_entity.pdbx_description
1 polymer ?
#
loop_
_entity_poly.entity_id
_entity_poly.type
_entity_poly.pdbx_seq_one_letter_code
_entity_poly.pdbx_strand_id
1 'polypeptide(L)'
;MPKKAQSESASGGKVWKVNRFLIINELRKKYPLTWLVEIARVSRSGYYKWLNAKGKPSFRQEQNQNLKEHLIAIHQAHPYFGYPRMQIALRKKGWNVNHKRV
;
A
#
# COMPACT_ATOMS: atom_id res chain seq x y z
N MET A 1 -34.51 -2.75 13.51
CA MET A 1 -34.00 -1.36 13.49
C MET A 1 -32.54 -1.32 13.92
N PRO A 2 -31.55 -1.35 12.99
CA PRO A 2 -30.15 -1.09 13.34
C PRO A 2 -29.87 0.42 13.34
N LYS A 3 -29.30 0.92 14.45
CA LYS A 3 -29.18 2.35 14.79
C LYS A 3 -27.75 2.88 14.58
N LYS A 4 -27.11 2.54 13.47
CA LYS A 4 -25.81 3.09 13.07
C LYS A 4 -25.73 3.20 11.56
N ALA A 5 -25.91 4.41 11.05
CA ALA A 5 -25.62 4.74 9.66
C ALA A 5 -24.13 4.44 9.41
N GLN A 6 -23.86 3.57 8.45
CA GLN A 6 -22.53 3.46 7.85
C GLN A 6 -22.26 4.83 7.23
N SER A 7 -21.33 5.60 7.78
CA SER A 7 -20.89 6.83 7.14
C SER A 7 -20.22 6.43 5.82
N GLU A 8 -20.92 6.58 4.69
CA GLU A 8 -20.27 6.69 3.39
C GLU A 8 -19.29 7.86 3.51
N SER A 9 -18.00 7.54 3.50
CA SER A 9 -16.95 8.49 3.79
C SER A 9 -16.95 9.59 2.72
N ALA A 10 -17.55 10.71 3.08
CA ALA A 10 -17.48 11.98 2.36
C ALA A 10 -16.02 12.38 2.15
N SER A 11 -15.49 12.09 0.96
CA SER A 11 -14.31 12.76 0.43
C SER A 11 -14.66 13.28 -0.97
N GLY A 12 -15.48 14.33 -1.00
CA GLY A 12 -15.75 15.09 -2.22
C GLY A 12 -14.44 15.51 -2.88
N GLY A 13 -14.20 15.02 -4.08
CA GLY A 13 -13.25 15.59 -5.05
C GLY A 13 -11.75 15.41 -4.79
N LYS A 14 -11.30 14.70 -3.74
CA LYS A 14 -9.86 14.51 -3.51
C LYS A 14 -9.30 13.40 -4.41
N VAL A 15 -8.93 13.75 -5.65
CA VAL A 15 -8.19 12.85 -6.53
C VAL A 15 -6.77 12.66 -5.99
N TRP A 16 -6.49 11.45 -5.49
CA TRP A 16 -5.18 11.04 -5.03
C TRP A 16 -4.12 11.24 -6.12
N LYS A 17 -2.93 11.69 -5.73
CA LYS A 17 -1.82 11.96 -6.66
C LYS A 17 -1.47 10.74 -7.52
N VAL A 18 -1.60 9.54 -6.96
CA VAL A 18 -1.42 8.25 -7.65
C VAL A 18 -2.43 8.09 -8.79
N ASN A 19 -3.71 8.42 -8.58
CA ASN A 19 -4.74 8.32 -9.62
C ASN A 19 -4.47 9.27 -10.78
N ARG A 20 -3.95 10.48 -10.52
CA ARG A 20 -3.54 11.40 -11.59
C ARG A 20 -2.44 10.79 -12.46
N PHE A 21 -1.44 10.15 -11.85
CA PHE A 21 -0.39 9.48 -12.59
C PHE A 21 -0.89 8.25 -13.37
N LEU A 22 -1.86 7.50 -12.82
CA LEU A 22 -2.51 6.40 -13.53
C LEU A 22 -3.20 6.89 -14.81
N ILE A 23 -4.03 7.94 -14.71
CA ILE A 23 -4.73 8.55 -15.86
C ILE A 23 -3.73 9.07 -16.90
N ILE A 24 -2.68 9.78 -16.47
CA ILE A 24 -1.62 10.26 -17.38
C ILE A 24 -0.96 9.09 -18.12
N ASN A 25 -0.67 7.99 -17.41
CA ASN A 25 -0.02 6.82 -18.01
C ASN A 25 -0.92 6.11 -19.05
N GLU A 26 -2.23 6.09 -18.84
CA GLU A 26 -3.19 5.54 -19.80
C GLU A 26 -3.30 6.42 -21.05
N LEU A 27 -3.39 7.74 -20.86
CA LEU A 27 -3.57 8.72 -21.94
C LEU A 27 -2.28 9.03 -22.71
N ARG A 28 -1.09 8.72 -22.17
CA ARG A 28 0.22 8.96 -22.80
C ARG A 28 0.34 8.36 -24.20
N LYS A 29 -0.41 7.29 -24.50
CA LYS A 29 -0.41 6.66 -25.83
C LYS A 29 -1.09 7.51 -26.91
N LYS A 30 -2.01 8.39 -26.51
CA LYS A 30 -2.85 9.20 -27.41
C LYS A 30 -2.44 10.67 -27.44
N TYR A 31 -1.90 11.18 -26.33
CA TYR A 31 -1.60 12.61 -26.18
C TYR A 31 -0.17 12.86 -25.66
N PRO A 32 0.42 14.02 -26.01
CA PRO A 32 1.73 14.42 -25.50
C PRO A 32 1.77 14.52 -23.97
N LEU A 33 2.87 14.05 -23.36
CA LEU A 33 3.05 14.09 -21.90
C LEU A 33 3.10 15.52 -21.34
N THR A 34 3.53 16.52 -22.13
CA THR A 34 3.47 17.95 -21.78
C THR A 34 2.08 18.33 -21.29
N TRP A 35 1.08 18.15 -22.16
CA TRP A 35 -0.30 18.56 -21.92
C TRP A 35 -0.93 17.80 -20.77
N LEU A 36 -0.72 16.48 -20.72
CA LEU A 36 -1.29 15.64 -19.67
C LEU A 36 -0.82 16.03 -18.28
N VAL A 37 0.47 16.36 -18.14
CA VAL A 37 1.07 16.76 -16.85
C VAL A 37 0.59 18.15 -16.41
N GLU A 38 0.43 19.06 -17.36
CA GLU A 38 -0.08 20.41 -17.14
C GLU A 38 -1.55 20.40 -16.71
N ILE A 39 -2.41 19.68 -17.44
CA ILE A 39 -3.84 19.51 -17.11
C ILE A 39 -4.00 18.85 -15.73
N ALA A 40 -3.22 17.80 -15.44
CA ALA A 40 -3.29 17.08 -14.16
C ALA A 40 -2.64 17.84 -12.99
N ARG A 41 -1.99 19.00 -13.24
CA ARG A 41 -1.27 19.81 -12.25
C ARG A 41 -0.30 18.99 -11.40
N VAL A 42 0.53 18.18 -12.06
CA VAL A 42 1.60 17.39 -11.42
C VAL A 42 2.96 17.74 -12.02
N SER A 43 4.05 17.35 -11.37
CA SER A 43 5.38 17.52 -11.95
C SER A 43 5.76 16.33 -12.83
N ARG A 44 6.50 16.59 -13.92
CA ARG A 44 7.09 15.53 -14.77
C ARG A 44 8.00 14.59 -13.97
N SER A 45 8.83 15.16 -13.10
CA SER A 45 9.72 14.38 -12.22
C SER A 45 8.94 13.45 -11.29
N GLY A 46 7.80 13.90 -10.77
CA GLY A 46 6.92 13.08 -9.95
C GLY A 46 6.29 11.92 -10.73
N TYR A 47 5.88 12.17 -11.98
CA TYR A 47 5.38 11.13 -12.87
C TYR A 47 6.43 10.05 -13.14
N TYR A 48 7.66 10.43 -13.51
CA TYR A 48 8.72 9.44 -13.76
C TYR A 48 9.17 8.71 -12.50
N LYS A 49 9.21 9.38 -11.35
CA LYS A 49 9.46 8.72 -10.06
C LYS A 49 8.39 7.66 -9.77
N TRP A 50 7.12 8.01 -9.99
CA TRP A 50 6.02 7.06 -9.84
C TRP A 50 6.11 5.92 -10.86
N LEU A 51 6.44 6.21 -12.12
CA LEU A 51 6.59 5.20 -13.17
C LEU A 51 7.68 4.19 -12.84
N ASN A 52 8.83 4.64 -12.34
CA ASN A 52 9.94 3.78 -11.94
C ASN A 52 9.60 2.92 -10.71
N ALA A 53 8.75 3.44 -9.82
CA ALA A 53 8.24 2.71 -8.66
C ALA A 53 7.05 1.79 -9.01
N LYS A 54 6.37 2.03 -10.14
CA LYS A 54 5.19 1.29 -10.56
C LYS A 54 5.59 -0.16 -10.89
N GLY A 55 5.02 -1.12 -10.16
CA GLY A 55 5.27 -2.54 -10.38
C GLY A 55 6.53 -3.08 -9.69
N LYS A 56 7.31 -2.25 -9.00
CA LYS A 56 8.44 -2.70 -8.17
C LYS A 56 8.11 -2.46 -6.70
N PRO A 57 7.93 -3.52 -5.88
CA PRO A 57 7.84 -3.31 -4.45
C PRO A 57 9.15 -2.68 -3.97
N SER A 58 9.04 -1.63 -3.17
CA SER A 58 10.20 -1.16 -2.41
C SER A 58 10.69 -2.28 -1.49
N PHE A 59 11.99 -2.30 -1.18
CA PHE A 59 12.56 -3.24 -0.21
C PHE A 59 11.74 -3.33 1.09
N ARG A 60 11.23 -2.20 1.58
CA ARG A 60 10.36 -2.16 2.77
C ARG A 60 9.01 -2.85 2.55
N GLN A 61 8.41 -2.71 1.36
CA GLN A 61 7.15 -3.39 1.04
C GLN A 61 7.35 -4.89 0.92
N GLU A 62 8.47 -5.33 0.33
CA GLU A 62 8.83 -6.74 0.25
C GLU A 62 9.05 -7.34 1.65
N GLN A 63 9.82 -6.66 2.52
CA GLN A 63 9.98 -7.08 3.91
C GLN A 63 8.65 -7.14 4.67
N ASN A 64 7.74 -6.19 4.43
CA ASN A 64 6.41 -6.20 5.04
C ASN A 64 5.57 -7.39 4.54
N GLN A 65 5.66 -7.71 3.25
CA GLN A 65 4.95 -8.83 2.65
C GLN A 65 5.43 -10.16 3.23
N ASN A 66 6.75 -10.38 3.27
CA ASN A 66 7.35 -11.57 3.89
C ASN A 66 6.97 -11.71 5.37
N LEU A 67 7.00 -10.60 6.12
CA LEU A 67 6.58 -10.58 7.51
C LEU A 67 5.10 -10.96 7.68
N LYS A 68 4.23 -10.43 6.81
CA LYS A 68 2.80 -10.73 6.82
C LYS A 68 2.53 -12.20 6.52
N GLU A 69 3.27 -12.79 5.58
CA GLU A 69 3.17 -14.21 5.25
C GLU A 69 3.57 -15.09 6.45
N HIS A 70 4.65 -14.75 7.14
CA HIS A 70 5.03 -15.46 8.36
C HIS A 70 4.02 -15.33 9.50
N LEU A 71 3.42 -14.13 9.68
CA LEU A 71 2.34 -13.92 10.64
C LEU A 71 1.15 -14.82 10.35
N ILE A 72 0.70 -14.86 9.10
CA ILE A 72 -0.42 -15.71 8.66
C ILE A 72 -0.10 -17.18 8.90
N ALA A 73 1.09 -17.63 8.51
CA ALA A 73 1.50 -19.03 8.70
C ALA A 73 1.54 -19.43 10.19
N ILE A 74 2.02 -18.55 11.08
CA ILE A 74 2.02 -18.81 12.53
C ILE A 74 0.58 -18.84 13.06
N HIS A 75 -0.27 -17.91 12.63
CA HIS A 75 -1.66 -17.86 13.08
C HIS A 75 -2.47 -19.07 12.59
N GLN A 76 -2.24 -19.52 11.35
CA GLN A 76 -2.89 -20.73 10.82
C GLN A 76 -2.48 -21.98 11.60
N ALA A 77 -1.21 -22.10 11.99
CA ALA A 77 -0.74 -23.21 12.81
C ALA A 77 -1.24 -23.13 14.27
N HIS A 78 -1.36 -21.91 14.82
CA HIS A 78 -1.78 -21.67 16.19
C HIS A 78 -2.77 -20.50 16.30
N PRO A 79 -4.07 -20.73 16.00
CA PRO A 79 -5.06 -19.65 15.99
C PRO A 79 -5.27 -18.97 17.35
N TYR A 80 -4.99 -19.70 18.44
CA TYR A 80 -5.09 -19.24 19.82
C TYR A 80 -3.87 -18.44 20.31
N PHE A 81 -2.86 -18.20 19.45
CA PHE A 81 -1.74 -17.34 19.81
C PHE A 81 -2.17 -15.88 19.82
N GLY A 82 -2.17 -15.29 21.02
CA GLY A 82 -2.19 -13.84 21.17
C GLY A 82 -0.85 -13.21 20.75
N TYR A 83 -0.88 -11.89 20.64
CA TYR A 83 0.24 -11.04 20.25
C TYR A 83 1.60 -11.41 20.89
N PRO A 84 1.73 -11.67 22.22
CA PRO A 84 3.03 -12.01 22.82
C PRO A 84 3.61 -13.33 22.30
N ARG A 85 2.75 -14.34 22.10
CA ARG A 85 3.17 -15.67 21.59
C ARG A 85 3.53 -15.59 20.11
N MET A 86 2.82 -14.79 19.33
CA MET A 86 3.17 -14.50 17.94
C MET A 86 4.55 -13.84 17.83
N GLN A 87 4.85 -12.86 18.68
CA GLN A 87 6.16 -12.18 18.67
C GLN A 87 7.31 -13.16 19.00
N ILE A 88 7.12 -14.05 19.98
CA ILE A 88 8.11 -15.08 20.31
C ILE A 88 8.31 -16.04 19.14
N ALA A 89 7.23 -16.48 18.50
CA ALA A 89 7.29 -17.37 17.34
C ALA A 89 8.01 -16.71 16.15
N LEU A 90 7.78 -15.42 15.89
CA LEU A 90 8.50 -14.66 14.87
C LEU A 90 9.98 -14.51 15.19
N ARG A 91 10.33 -14.20 16.45
CA ARG A 91 11.74 -14.13 16.88
C ARG A 91 12.46 -15.46 16.72
N LYS A 92 11.81 -16.58 17.03
CA LYS A 92 12.36 -17.93 16.80
C LYS A 92 12.62 -18.22 15.33
N LYS A 93 11.86 -17.62 14.41
CA LYS A 93 12.08 -17.68 12.96
C LYS A 93 13.10 -16.65 12.44
N GLY A 94 13.79 -15.93 13.34
CA GLY A 94 14.82 -14.94 12.98
C GLY A 94 14.29 -13.53 12.70
N TRP A 95 12.99 -13.27 12.88
CA TRP A 95 12.41 -11.95 12.65
C TRP A 95 12.48 -11.09 13.91
N ASN A 96 13.33 -10.06 13.90
CA ASN A 96 13.38 -9.08 14.98
C ASN A 96 12.45 -7.90 14.68
N VAL A 97 11.19 -8.01 15.13
CA VAL A 97 10.15 -7.00 14.87
C VAL A 97 9.55 -6.45 16.16
N ASN A 98 9.25 -5.15 16.11
CA ASN A 98 8.58 -4.45 17.20
C ASN A 98 7.14 -4.96 17.36
N HIS A 99 6.60 -4.83 18.58
CA HIS A 99 5.25 -5.23 18.92
C HIS A 99 4.16 -4.60 18.05
N LYS A 100 4.37 -3.36 17.61
CA LYS A 100 3.45 -2.65 16.72
C LYS A 100 3.32 -3.26 15.31
N ARG A 101 4.15 -4.24 14.95
CA ARG A 101 4.23 -4.85 13.62
C ARG A 101 3.75 -6.31 13.58
N VAL A 102 3.32 -6.86 14.71
CA VAL A 102 2.83 -8.26 14.86
C VAL A 102 1.34 -8.18 15.10
#